data_AF-A0A497FEM8-F1
#
_entry.id   AF-A0A497FEM8-F1
#
_cell.length_a   1.000
_cell.length_b   1.000
_cell.length_c   1.000
_cell.angle_alpha   90.00
_cell.angle_beta   90.00
_cell.angle_gamma   90.00
#
_symmetry.space_group_name_H-M   'P 1'
#
loop_
_entity.id
_entity.type
_entity.pdbx_description
1 polymer ?
#
loop_
_entity_poly.entity_id
_entity_poly.type
_entity_poly.pdbx_seq_one_letter_code
_entity_poly.pdbx_strand_id
1 'polypeptide(L)'
;MSKRKDPAKIKAKELRAMSREERQKLLQELRAELMRLQTLLTTRGRIENPARIRLLKRAIARILTVEREEELKKLQSESKAK
;
A
#
# COMPACT_ATOMS: atom_id res chain seq x y z
N MET A 1 -23.14 -2.40 -11.09
CA MET A 1 -21.71 -2.70 -11.39
C MET A 1 -20.82 -1.83 -10.51
N SER A 2 -20.23 -2.40 -9.46
CA SER A 2 -19.35 -1.64 -8.56
C SER A 2 -18.06 -1.27 -9.31
N LYS A 3 -17.78 0.03 -9.48
CA LYS A 3 -16.56 0.52 -10.14
C LYS A 3 -15.37 -0.06 -9.37
N ARG A 4 -14.63 -1.02 -9.94
CA ARG A 4 -13.38 -1.53 -9.34
C ARG A 4 -12.47 -0.33 -9.12
N LYS A 5 -12.24 0.01 -7.85
CA LYS A 5 -11.42 1.16 -7.46
C LYS A 5 -9.95 0.80 -7.70
N ASP A 6 -9.20 1.73 -8.27
CA ASP A 6 -7.76 1.54 -8.50
C ASP A 6 -7.06 1.31 -7.15
N PRO A 7 -6.40 0.15 -6.94
CA PRO A 7 -5.73 -0.16 -5.67
C PRO A 7 -4.65 0.87 -5.31
N ALA A 8 -4.04 1.54 -6.31
CA ALA A 8 -3.05 2.59 -6.09
C ALA A 8 -3.66 3.92 -5.58
N LYS A 9 -4.99 4.07 -5.56
CA LYS A 9 -5.72 5.25 -5.08
C LYS A 9 -6.57 4.96 -3.84
N ILE A 10 -6.14 4.01 -3.02
CA ILE A 10 -6.83 3.66 -1.78
C ILE A 10 -6.75 4.77 -0.72
N LYS A 11 -7.86 5.01 -0.02
CA LYS A 11 -7.94 5.99 1.07
C LYS A 11 -7.54 5.34 2.39
N ALA A 12 -7.01 6.13 3.33
CA ALA A 12 -6.62 5.63 4.66
C ALA A 12 -7.79 4.98 5.42
N LYS A 13 -9.01 5.53 5.29
CA LYS A 13 -10.21 4.96 5.92
C LYS A 13 -10.49 3.53 5.47
N GLU A 14 -10.29 3.24 4.19
CA GLU A 14 -10.49 1.89 3.64
C GLU A 14 -9.41 0.93 4.16
N LEU A 15 -8.15 1.37 4.20
CA LEU A 15 -7.06 0.56 4.74
C LEU A 15 -7.26 0.20 6.22
N ARG A 16 -7.76 1.13 7.04
CA ARG A 16 -8.08 0.86 8.46
C ARG A 16 -9.24 -0.11 8.63
N ALA A 17 -10.15 -0.21 7.65
CA ALA A 17 -11.26 -1.15 7.67
C ALA A 17 -10.88 -2.56 7.18
N MET A 18 -9.76 -2.70 6.48
CA MET A 18 -9.24 -4.00 6.02
C MET A 18 -8.62 -4.79 7.18
N SER A 19 -8.56 -6.11 7.03
CA SER A 19 -7.77 -6.96 7.92
C SER A 19 -6.27 -6.72 7.69
N ARG A 20 -5.43 -7.16 8.63
CA ARG A 20 -3.97 -7.10 8.49
C ARG A 20 -3.50 -7.94 7.30
N GLU A 21 -4.06 -9.13 7.14
CA GLU A 21 -3.74 -10.06 6.05
C GLU A 21 -4.11 -9.46 4.69
N GLU A 22 -5.28 -8.81 4.60
CA GLU A 22 -5.71 -8.12 3.39
C GLU A 22 -4.77 -6.96 3.03
N ARG A 23 -4.36 -6.16 4.02
CA ARG A 23 -3.37 -5.08 3.81
C ARG A 23 -2.02 -5.63 3.37
N GLN A 24 -1.56 -6.74 3.94
CA GLN A 24 -0.31 -7.39 3.55
C GLN A 24 -0.38 -7.94 2.13
N LYS A 25 -1.49 -8.56 1.74
CA LYS A 25 -1.69 -9.05 0.38
C LYS A 25 -1.65 -7.89 -0.62
N LEU A 26 -2.40 -6.82 -0.35
CA LEU A 26 -2.41 -5.61 -1.17
C LEU A 26 -1.00 -4.98 -1.27
N LEU A 27 -0.25 -4.94 -0.16
CA LEU A 27 1.12 -4.45 -0.15
C LEU A 27 2.03 -5.22 -1.11
N GLN A 28 1.93 -6.55 -1.12
CA GLN A 28 2.72 -7.40 -2.02
C GLN A 28 2.34 -7.18 -3.49
N GLU A 29 1.05 -7.07 -3.79
CA GLU A 29 0.56 -6.77 -5.14
C GLU A 29 1.11 -5.42 -5.66
N LEU A 30 1.05 -4.37 -4.84
CA LEU A 30 1.56 -3.05 -5.20
C LEU A 30 3.08 -3.02 -5.36
N ARG A 31 3.82 -3.77 -4.54
CA ARG A 31 5.29 -3.91 -4.68
C ARG A 31 5.66 -4.65 -5.96
N ALA A 32 4.96 -5.72 -6.29
CA ALA A 32 5.18 -6.47 -7.53
C ALA A 32 4.90 -5.59 -8.75
N GLU A 33 3.82 -4.80 -8.73
CA GLU A 33 3.52 -3.86 -9.80
C GLU A 33 4.62 -2.78 -9.94
N LEU A 34 5.07 -2.21 -8.82
CA LEU A 34 6.14 -1.22 -8.81
C LEU A 34 7.44 -1.78 -9.40
N MET A 35 7.81 -3.00 -8.99
CA MET A 35 9.01 -3.68 -9.50
C MET A 35 8.93 -3.88 -11.02
N ARG A 36 7.78 -4.33 -11.54
CA ARG A 36 7.58 -4.48 -13.00
C ARG A 36 7.80 -3.16 -13.74
N LEU A 37 7.23 -2.06 -13.23
CA LEU A 37 7.41 -0.73 -13.85
C LEU A 37 8.85 -0.24 -13.78
N GLN A 38 9.57 -0.52 -12.68
CA GLN A 38 10.99 -0.21 -12.56
C GLN A 38 11.83 -1.02 -13.54
N THR A 39 11.57 -2.32 -13.68
CA THR A 39 12.25 -3.18 -14.66
C THR A 39 12.03 -2.67 -16.08
N LEU A 40 10.81 -2.28 -16.44
CA LEU A 40 10.53 -1.69 -17.75
C LEU A 40 11.29 -0.38 -17.97
N LEU A 41 11.37 0.47 -16.95
CA LEU A 41 12.15 1.70 -17.03
C LEU A 41 13.64 1.43 -17.22
N THR A 42 14.20 0.45 -16.51
CA THR A 42 15.62 0.07 -16.64
C THR A 42 15.92 -0.59 -17.99
N THR A 43 15.05 -1.47 -18.48
CA THR A 43 15.29 -2.24 -19.71
C THR A 43 14.97 -1.47 -20.99
N ARG A 44 13.89 -0.68 -20.99
CA ARG A 44 13.43 0.07 -22.18
C ARG A 44 13.72 1.56 -22.12
N GLY A 45 14.15 2.10 -20.98
CA GLY A 45 14.39 3.53 -20.79
C GLY A 45 13.13 4.41 -20.74
N ARG A 46 11.94 3.83 -20.95
CA ARG A 46 10.66 4.55 -20.96
C ARG A 46 9.50 3.67 -20.49
N ILE A 47 8.47 4.32 -19.96
CA ILE A 47 7.21 3.68 -19.54
C ILE A 47 6.04 4.57 -19.95
N GLU A 48 4.89 3.95 -20.22
CA GLU A 48 3.68 4.65 -20.70
C GLU A 48 3.09 5.61 -19.66
N ASN A 49 3.17 5.24 -18.38
CA ASN A 49 2.61 6.05 -17.30
C ASN A 49 3.58 6.23 -16.13
N PRO A 50 4.48 7.23 -16.20
CA PRO A 50 5.40 7.56 -15.11
C PRO A 50 4.68 7.94 -13.81
N ALA A 51 3.49 8.54 -13.90
CA ALA A 51 2.72 8.94 -12.73
C ALA A 51 2.26 7.73 -11.89
N ARG A 52 2.12 6.55 -12.51
CA ARG A 52 1.75 5.30 -11.83
C ARG A 52 2.77 4.91 -10.76
N ILE A 53 4.07 5.05 -11.03
CA ILE A 53 5.14 4.79 -10.05
C ILE A 53 4.92 5.64 -8.79
N ARG A 54 4.64 6.93 -8.96
CA ARG A 54 4.39 7.84 -7.84
C ARG A 54 3.15 7.45 -7.04
N LEU A 55 2.09 7.01 -7.69
CA LEU A 55 0.87 6.53 -7.03
C LEU A 55 1.13 5.25 -6.24
N LEU A 56 1.81 4.26 -6.83
CA LEU A 56 2.18 3.01 -6.16
C LEU A 56 3.03 3.26 -4.92
N LYS A 57 4.08 4.10 -5.02
CA LYS A 57 4.91 4.48 -3.87
C LYS A 57 4.10 5.10 -2.74
N ARG A 58 3.16 6.00 -3.07
CA ARG A 58 2.27 6.64 -2.07
C ARG A 58 1.30 5.64 -1.43
N ALA A 59 0.74 4.72 -2.21
CA ALA A 59 -0.16 3.68 -1.71
C ALA A 59 0.58 2.74 -0.76
N ILE A 60 1.78 2.27 -1.14
CA ILE A 60 2.66 1.44 -0.31
C ILE A 60 2.98 2.15 1.01
N ALA A 61 3.42 3.41 0.95
CA ALA A 61 3.73 4.19 2.15
C ALA A 61 2.51 4.29 3.07
N ARG A 62 1.32 4.56 2.51
CA ARG A 62 0.08 4.67 3.29
C ARG A 62 -0.31 3.36 3.98
N ILE A 63 -0.13 2.21 3.33
CA ILE A 63 -0.37 0.90 3.94
C ILE A 63 0.58 0.70 5.13
N LEU A 64 1.88 0.96 4.93
CA LEU A 64 2.89 0.81 5.99
C LEU A 64 2.63 1.75 7.17
N THR A 65 2.17 2.98 6.91
CA THR A 65 1.77 3.91 7.97
C THR A 65 0.61 3.35 8.79
N VAL A 66 -0.44 2.81 8.15
CA VAL A 66 -1.58 2.22 8.87
C VAL A 66 -1.16 0.99 9.68
N GLU A 67 -0.32 0.12 9.12
CA GLU A 67 0.24 -1.02 9.87
C GLU A 67 0.99 -0.56 11.13
N ARG A 68 1.80 0.51 11.02
CA ARG A 68 2.51 1.08 12.16
C ARG A 68 1.57 1.76 13.17
N GLU A 69 0.53 2.46 12.71
CA GLU A 69 -0.50 3.03 13.58
C GLU A 69 -1.17 1.93 14.44
N GLU A 70 -1.55 0.81 13.84
CA GLU A 70 -2.19 -0.31 14.55
C GLU A 70 -1.23 -1.01 15.51
N GLU A 71 0.04 -1.20 15.12
CA GLU A 71 1.08 -1.74 16.00
C GLU A 71 1.29 -0.88 17.26
N LEU A 72 1.39 0.45 17.08
CA LEU A 72 1.56 1.39 18.19
C LEU A 72 0.35 1.39 19.13
N LYS A 73 -0.87 1.31 18.61
CA LYS A 73 -2.09 1.18 19.44
C LYS A 73 -2.06 -0.09 20.29
N LYS A 74 -1.63 -1.21 19.70
CA LYS A 74 -1.52 -2.49 20.41
C LYS A 74 -0.52 -2.38 21.57
N LEU A 75 0.67 -1.85 21.32
CA LEU A 75 1.70 -1.63 22.36
C LEU A 75 1.21 -0.70 23.48
N GLN A 76 0.46 0.36 23.13
CA GLN A 76 -0.13 1.26 24.12
C GLN A 76 -1.20 0.57 24.98
N SER A 77 -1.99 -0.33 24.40
CA SER A 77 -2.99 -1.10 25.15
C SER A 77 -2.34 -2.09 26.13
N GLU A 78 -1.27 -2.77 25.70
CA GLU A 78 -0.49 -3.69 26.53
C GLU A 78 0.20 -2.97 27.69
N SER A 79 0.68 -1.74 27.46
CA SER A 79 1.33 -0.91 28.50
C SER A 79 0.35 -0.37 29.55
N LYS A 80 -0.94 -0.26 29.24
CA LYS A 80 -1.99 0.20 30.16
C LYS A 80 -2.61 -0.93 30.99
N ALA A 81 -2.46 -2.17 30.53
CA ALA A 81 -2.98 -3.36 31.19
C ALA A 81 -1.99 -3.97 32.20
N LYS A 82 -0.78 -3.44 32.28
CA LYS A 82 0.30 -3.83 33.19
C LYS A 82 0.45 -2.79 34.28
#